data_AF-A0AAW0VRP0-F1
#
_entry.id   AF-A0AAW0VRP0-F1
#
_cell.length_a   1.000
_cell.length_b   1.000
_cell.length_c   1.000
_cell.angle_alpha   90.00
_cell.angle_beta   90.00
_cell.angle_gamma   90.00
#
_symmetry.space_group_name_H-M   'P 1'
#
loop_
_entity.id
_entity.type
_entity.pdbx_description
1 polymer ?
#
loop_
_entity_poly.entity_id
_entity_poly.type
_entity_poly.pdbx_seq_one_letter_code
_entity_poly.pdbx_strand_id
1 'polypeptide(L)'
;DLTSDEMMQRCIKGRTQNCNESLHHRIWCYSNKAKYQTKRHADFAVSHAVADYNSGYVRSCLDTALGYRRSAVTQKQLELMEKNMKEQRKRRGKGSWTRPTSLEDIR
;
A
#
# COMPACT_ATOMS: atom_id res chain seq x y z
N ASP A 1 9.38 15.83 11.42
CA ASP A 1 8.21 16.00 12.30
C ASP A 1 6.96 15.54 11.56
N LEU A 2 6.16 14.66 12.15
CA LEU A 2 4.99 14.03 11.49
C LEU A 2 3.75 14.95 11.52
N THR A 3 3.84 16.08 12.19
CA THR A 3 2.78 17.09 12.38
C THR A 3 2.85 18.27 11.40
N SER A 4 3.76 18.27 10.42
CA SER A 4 3.82 19.40 9.48
C SER A 4 2.58 19.45 8.58
N ASP A 5 2.04 20.65 8.39
CA ASP A 5 0.88 20.87 7.51
C ASP A 5 1.13 20.41 6.08
N GLU A 6 2.39 20.47 5.63
CA GLU A 6 2.81 19.96 4.33
C GLU A 6 2.65 18.43 4.22
N MET A 7 3.04 17.67 5.25
CA MET A 7 2.80 16.23 5.33
C MET A 7 1.29 15.94 5.33
N MET A 8 0.52 16.67 6.13
CA MET A 8 -0.94 16.51 6.22
C MET A 8 -1.62 16.75 4.87
N GLN A 9 -1.25 17.82 4.15
CA GLN A 9 -1.78 18.14 2.83
C GLN A 9 -1.46 17.07 1.78
N ARG A 10 -0.27 16.46 1.85
CA ARG A 10 0.10 15.35 0.97
C ARG A 10 -0.72 14.09 1.26
N CYS A 11 -1.02 13.82 2.55
CA CYS A 11 -1.91 12.72 2.96
C CYS A 11 -3.36 12.94 2.51
N ILE A 12 -3.92 14.14 2.73
CA ILE A 12 -5.29 14.51 2.33
C ILE A 12 -5.47 14.40 0.80
N LYS A 13 -4.47 14.82 0.02
CA LYS A 13 -4.51 14.75 -1.45
C LYS A 13 -4.27 13.33 -2.00
N GLY A 14 -4.10 12.33 -1.14
CA GLY A 14 -3.73 10.96 -1.52
C GLY A 14 -2.39 10.88 -2.25
N ARG A 15 -1.55 11.93 -2.15
CA ARG A 15 -0.26 12.06 -2.85
C ARG A 15 0.92 11.59 -2.01
N THR A 16 0.71 11.33 -0.72
CA THR A 16 1.60 10.50 0.08
C THR A 16 0.76 9.48 0.82
N GLN A 17 0.81 8.23 0.37
CA GLN A 17 0.86 7.18 1.36
C GLN A 17 2.29 7.21 1.87
N ASN A 18 2.48 7.51 3.15
CA ASN A 18 3.67 7.07 3.85
C ASN A 18 3.95 5.62 3.38
N CYS A 19 5.15 5.34 2.87
CA CYS A 19 5.50 4.00 2.38
C CYS A 19 5.18 2.93 3.45
N ASN A 20 5.36 3.30 4.73
CA ASN A 20 5.05 2.45 5.86
C ASN A 20 3.53 2.20 5.99
N GLU A 21 2.66 3.19 5.77
CA GLU A 21 1.20 3.01 5.80
C GLU A 21 0.71 2.06 4.71
N SER A 22 1.31 2.14 3.52
CA SER A 22 0.97 1.23 2.41
C SER A 22 1.45 -0.20 2.67
N LEU A 23 2.58 -0.39 3.34
CA LEU A 23 3.07 -1.71 3.75
C LEU A 23 2.21 -2.30 4.87
N HIS A 24 1.87 -1.51 5.90
CA HIS A 24 1.01 -1.94 6.99
C HIS A 24 -0.35 -2.42 6.48
N HIS A 25 -1.00 -1.68 5.58
CA HIS A 25 -2.24 -2.13 4.95
C HIS A 25 -2.10 -3.51 4.29
N ARG A 26 -0.99 -3.75 3.57
CA ARG A 26 -0.72 -5.00 2.87
C ARG A 26 -0.48 -6.16 3.83
N ILE A 27 0.21 -5.93 4.95
CA ILE A 27 0.35 -6.92 6.04
C ILE A 27 -1.04 -7.36 6.53
N TRP A 28 -1.97 -6.41 6.72
CA TRP A 28 -3.31 -6.73 7.18
C TRP A 28 -4.20 -7.44 6.15
N CYS A 29 -3.86 -7.38 4.86
CA CYS A 29 -4.52 -8.21 3.86
C CYS A 29 -4.17 -9.70 4.03
N TYR A 30 -2.96 -10.01 4.50
CA TYR A 30 -2.50 -11.37 4.78
C TYR A 30 -2.76 -11.82 6.22
N SER A 31 -2.88 -10.86 7.13
CA SER A 31 -3.02 -11.08 8.57
C SER A 31 -4.28 -10.39 9.07
N ASN A 32 -5.31 -11.15 9.46
CA ASN A 32 -6.55 -10.56 9.98
C ASN A 32 -6.35 -10.00 11.40
N LYS A 33 -6.55 -8.68 11.56
CA LYS A 33 -6.47 -7.98 12.86
C LYS A 33 -7.43 -8.49 13.92
N ALA A 34 -8.59 -9.00 13.51
CA ALA A 34 -9.66 -9.41 14.41
C ALA A 34 -9.48 -10.86 14.92
N LYS A 35 -8.47 -11.59 14.43
CA LYS A 35 -8.23 -12.98 14.79
C LYS A 35 -6.84 -13.15 15.39
N TYR A 36 -6.77 -13.97 16.44
CA TYR A 36 -5.50 -14.41 16.99
C TYR A 36 -4.69 -15.16 15.91
N GLN A 37 -3.40 -14.90 15.86
CA GLN A 37 -2.46 -15.55 14.96
C GLN A 37 -1.20 -15.95 15.72
N THR A 38 -0.64 -17.09 15.36
CA THR A 38 0.64 -17.53 15.92
C THR A 38 1.76 -16.63 15.43
N LYS A 39 2.84 -16.50 16.21
CA LYS A 39 4.03 -15.72 15.82
C LYS A 39 4.55 -16.13 14.43
N ARG A 40 4.64 -17.43 14.16
CA ARG A 40 5.07 -17.96 12.86
C ARG A 40 4.21 -17.47 11.69
N HIS A 41 2.90 -17.39 11.89
CA HIS A 41 1.99 -16.90 10.86
C HIS A 41 2.14 -15.38 10.64
N ALA A 42 2.31 -14.61 11.72
CA ALA A 42 2.59 -13.19 11.62
C ALA A 42 3.91 -12.91 10.89
N ASP A 43 4.99 -13.63 11.24
CA ASP A 43 6.30 -13.51 10.59
C ASP A 43 6.22 -13.82 9.08
N PHE A 44 5.48 -14.87 8.71
CA PHE A 44 5.21 -15.20 7.31
C PHE A 44 4.42 -14.10 6.59
N ALA A 45 3.32 -13.64 7.19
CA ALA A 45 2.46 -12.61 6.59
C ALA A 45 3.22 -11.30 6.37
N VAL A 46 4.08 -10.90 7.32
CA VAL A 46 4.94 -9.73 7.19
C VAL A 46 5.96 -9.92 6.07
N SER A 47 6.67 -11.05 6.06
CA SER A 47 7.69 -11.34 5.03
C SER A 47 7.07 -11.36 3.63
N HIS A 48 5.90 -12.00 3.49
CA HIS A 48 5.16 -12.05 2.24
C HIS A 48 4.67 -10.66 1.80
N ALA A 49 4.14 -9.85 2.73
CA ALA A 49 3.73 -8.49 2.43
C ALA A 49 4.89 -7.60 1.96
N VAL A 50 6.07 -7.73 2.57
CA VAL A 50 7.27 -7.00 2.18
C VAL A 50 7.73 -7.40 0.77
N ALA A 51 7.79 -8.72 0.51
CA ALA A 51 8.13 -9.21 -0.82
C ALA A 51 7.14 -8.70 -1.87
N ASP A 52 5.83 -8.85 -1.64
CA ASP A 52 4.79 -8.42 -2.57
C ASP A 52 4.77 -6.89 -2.75
N TYR A 53 5.03 -6.12 -1.69
CA TYR A 53 5.18 -4.67 -1.75
C TYR A 53 6.34 -4.24 -2.65
N ASN A 54 7.49 -4.89 -2.48
CA ASN A 54 8.70 -4.56 -3.23
C ASN A 54 8.67 -5.10 -4.66
N SER A 55 7.96 -6.20 -4.93
CA SER A 55 7.89 -6.86 -6.24
C SER A 55 6.78 -6.33 -7.14
N GLY A 56 5.66 -5.86 -6.55
CA GLY A 56 4.35 -5.75 -7.22
C GLY A 56 4.16 -4.59 -8.20
N TYR A 57 5.20 -4.09 -8.87
CA TYR A 57 5.08 -3.11 -9.94
C TYR A 57 6.19 -3.30 -10.99
N VAL A 58 5.96 -2.82 -12.21
CA VAL A 58 6.86 -3.10 -13.36
C VAL A 58 8.28 -2.59 -13.17
N ARG A 59 8.42 -1.48 -12.43
CA ARG A 59 9.72 -0.88 -12.08
C ARG A 59 10.35 -1.49 -10.82
N SER A 60 9.78 -2.54 -10.24
CA SER A 60 10.41 -3.21 -9.11
C SER A 60 11.78 -3.73 -9.51
N CYS A 61 12.75 -3.51 -8.63
CA CYS A 61 14.12 -3.96 -8.84
C CYS A 61 14.39 -5.31 -8.15
N LEU A 62 13.42 -5.90 -7.44
CA LEU A 62 13.69 -7.09 -6.63
C LEU A 62 14.16 -8.27 -7.48
N ASP A 63 13.44 -8.57 -8.57
CA ASP A 63 13.83 -9.64 -9.50
C ASP A 63 15.24 -9.40 -10.08
N THR A 64 15.52 -8.15 -10.46
CA THR A 64 16.82 -7.74 -11.00
C THR A 64 17.93 -7.83 -9.96
N ALA A 65 17.67 -7.40 -8.72
CA ALA A 65 18.62 -7.43 -7.62
C ALA A 65 18.96 -8.85 -7.19
N LEU A 66 18.01 -9.78 -7.33
CA LEU A 66 18.20 -11.21 -7.06
C LEU A 66 18.73 -11.98 -8.28
N GLY A 67 18.94 -11.31 -9.42
CA GLY A 67 19.47 -11.94 -10.64
C GLY A 67 18.47 -12.79 -11.43
N TYR A 68 17.18 -12.70 -11.11
CA TYR A 68 16.13 -13.43 -11.82
C TYR A 68 15.76 -12.72 -13.13
N ARG A 69 15.75 -13.48 -14.23
CA ARG A 69 15.26 -12.99 -15.53
C ARG A 69 13.73 -12.96 -15.51
N ARG A 70 13.12 -11.79 -15.70
CA ARG A 70 11.66 -11.68 -15.80
C ARG A 70 11.14 -12.41 -17.04
N SER A 71 10.17 -13.30 -16.83
CA SER A 71 9.44 -13.94 -17.92
C SER A 71 8.39 -12.98 -18.49
N ALA A 72 7.96 -13.23 -19.73
CA ALA A 72 6.86 -12.46 -20.34
C ALA A 72 5.55 -12.55 -19.55
N VAL A 73 5.31 -13.69 -18.87
CA VAL A 73 4.12 -13.90 -18.02
C VAL A 73 4.20 -13.03 -16.76
N THR A 74 5.35 -13.04 -16.09
CA THR A 74 5.61 -12.21 -14.91
C THR A 74 5.45 -10.73 -15.23
N GLN A 75 5.99 -10.30 -16.37
CA GLN A 75 5.89 -8.92 -16.85
C GLN A 75 4.43 -8.47 -17.05
N LYS A 76 3.61 -9.29 -17.74
CA LYS A 76 2.17 -9.01 -17.91
C LYS A 76 1.42 -8.95 -16.59
N GLN A 77 1.75 -9.83 -15.65
CA GLN A 77 1.12 -9.83 -14.33
C GLN A 77 1.42 -8.54 -13.56
N LEU A 78 2.66 -8.06 -13.61
CA LEU A 78 3.08 -6.80 -12.97
C LEU A 78 2.37 -5.59 -13.59
N GLU A 79 2.21 -5.56 -14.91
CA GLU A 79 1.47 -4.50 -15.61
C GLU A 79 0.00 -4.46 -15.20
N LEU A 80 -0.63 -5.64 -15.05
CA LEU A 80 -1.99 -5.75 -14.56
C LEU A 80 -2.12 -5.26 -13.11
N MET A 81 -1.19 -5.66 -12.23
CA MET A 81 -1.14 -5.17 -10.85
C MET A 81 -0.97 -3.65 -10.78
N GLU A 82 -0.09 -3.08 -11.59
CA GLU A 82 0.11 -1.63 -11.67
C GLU A 82 -1.16 -0.90 -12.18
N LYS A 83 -1.84 -1.47 -13.17
CA LYS A 83 -3.13 -0.95 -13.66
C LYS A 83 -4.19 -0.95 -12.55
N ASN A 84 -4.32 -2.07 -11.83
CA ASN A 84 -5.27 -2.20 -10.72
C ASN A 84 -4.95 -1.18 -9.60
N MET A 85 -3.68 -0.99 -9.27
CA MET A 85 -3.24 0.02 -8.30
C MET A 85 -3.59 1.45 -8.75
N LYS A 86 -3.40 1.78 -10.04
CA LYS A 86 -3.79 3.08 -10.61
C LYS A 86 -5.30 3.31 -10.54
N GLU A 87 -6.10 2.28 -10.85
CA GLU A 87 -7.56 2.36 -10.75
C GLU A 87 -8.04 2.53 -9.31
N GLN A 88 -7.46 1.81 -8.35
CA GLN A 88 -7.76 2.04 -6.92
C GLN A 88 -7.42 3.47 -6.48
N ARG A 89 -6.29 4.03 -6.94
CA ARG A 89 -5.93 5.44 -6.67
C ARG A 89 -6.97 6.41 -7.23
N LYS A 90 -7.44 6.20 -8.46
CA LYS A 90 -8.50 7.02 -9.07
C LYS A 90 -9.80 6.97 -8.27
N ARG A 91 -10.19 5.79 -7.75
CA ARG A 91 -11.39 5.65 -6.92
C ARG A 91 -11.25 6.40 -5.59
N ARG A 92 -10.08 6.33 -4.95
CA ARG A 92 -9.80 7.02 -3.68
C ARG A 92 -9.73 8.54 -3.82
N GLY A 93 -9.17 9.04 -4.92
CA GLY A 93 -9.08 10.49 -5.19
C GLY A 93 -10.41 11.19 -5.52
N LYS A 94 -11.50 10.44 -5.71
CA LYS A 94 -12.85 10.99 -5.92
C LYS A 94 -13.61 11.26 -4.61
N GLY A 95 -13.07 10.87 -3.46
CA GLY A 95 -13.61 11.28 -2.17
C GLY A 95 -13.19 12.72 -1.87
N SER A 96 -14.13 13.66 -1.97
CA SER A 96 -13.96 15.02 -1.45
C SER A 96 -13.89 14.95 0.07
N TRP A 97 -12.69 15.10 0.64
CA TRP A 97 -12.57 15.38 2.08
C TRP A 97 -13.01 16.82 2.33
N THR A 98 -14.20 17.00 2.90
CA THR A 98 -14.64 18.29 3.44
C THR A 98 -14.11 18.43 4.86
N ARG A 99 -13.47 19.56 5.16
CA ARG A 99 -13.01 19.86 6.52
C ARG A 99 -14.25 19.93 7.43
N PRO A 100 -14.32 19.12 8.51
CA PRO A 100 -15.37 19.26 9.51
C PRO A 100 -15.34 20.68 10.05
N THR A 101 -16.45 21.40 9.96
CA THR A 101 -16.53 22.81 10.40
C THR A 101 -17.00 22.93 11.84
N SER A 102 -17.52 21.84 12.42
CA SER A 102 -17.98 21.78 13.80
C SER A 102 -17.50 20.50 14.51
N LEU A 103 -17.50 20.53 15.84
CA LEU A 103 -17.20 19.36 16.68
C LEU A 103 -18.29 18.27 16.58
N GLU A 104 -19.48 18.60 16.05
CA GLU A 104 -20.60 17.67 15.85
C GLU A 104 -20.37 16.75 14.65
N ASP A 105 -19.56 17.20 13.68
CA ASP A 105 -19.22 16.47 12.45
C ASP A 105 -18.23 15.31 12.69
N ILE A 106 -17.68 15.19 13.91
CA ILE A 106 -16.64 14.20 14.28
C ILE A 106 -17.23 12.97 15.00
N ARG A 107 -18.55 12.91 15.20
CA ARG A 107 -19.21 11.87 16.02
C ARG A 107 -19.64 10.63 15.23
#